data_AF-A0AAW0Z683-F1
#
_entry.id   AF-A0AAW0Z683-F1
#
_cell.length_a   1.000
_cell.length_b   1.000
_cell.length_c   1.000
_cell.angle_alpha   90.00
_cell.angle_beta   90.00
_cell.angle_gamma   90.00
#
_symmetry.space_group_name_H-M   'P 1'
#
loop_
_entity.id
_entity.type
_entity.pdbx_description
1 polymer ?
#
loop_
_entity_poly.entity_id
_entity_poly.type
_entity_poly.pdbx_seq_one_letter_code
_entity_poly.pdbx_strand_id
1 'polypeptide(L)'
;MAKSIRAKAKMASRARKRLTSHYAITDAARTQRLSERLTGKDKKEGETAVEADNGEGEGDAKMEETPKKVSTAGPKDTGRIKWRLARGMPAKPKRGTMGGKNTRRR
;
A
#
# COMPACT_ATOMS: atom_id res chain seq x y z
N MET A 1 34.45 29.28 8.69
CA MET A 1 34.19 27.95 8.12
C MET A 1 32.77 27.86 7.58
N ALA A 2 32.57 27.29 6.39
CA ALA A 2 31.22 27.06 5.85
C ALA A 2 30.50 25.93 6.59
N LYS A 3 29.16 25.96 6.60
CA LYS A 3 28.32 24.90 7.20
C LYS A 3 28.28 23.69 6.26
N SER A 4 28.44 22.48 6.80
CA SER A 4 28.31 21.24 6.02
C SER A 4 26.88 21.02 5.51
N ILE A 5 26.72 20.23 4.44
CA ILE A 5 25.41 19.86 3.87
C ILE A 5 24.53 19.15 4.91
N ARG A 6 25.15 18.35 5.79
CA ARG A 6 24.49 17.57 6.84
C ARG A 6 24.34 18.35 8.16
N ALA A 7 24.73 19.63 8.20
CA ALA A 7 24.61 20.44 9.41
C ALA A 7 23.13 20.55 9.84
N LYS A 8 22.85 20.31 11.13
CA LYS A 8 21.48 20.30 11.69
C LYS A 8 20.70 21.57 11.37
N ALA A 9 21.31 22.73 11.52
CA ALA A 9 20.68 24.01 11.19
C ALA A 9 20.28 24.13 9.71
N LYS A 10 21.13 23.64 8.79
CA LYS A 10 20.82 23.61 7.35
C LYS A 10 19.69 22.63 7.05
N MET A 11 19.76 21.42 7.61
CA MET A 11 18.72 20.39 7.44
C MET A 11 17.36 20.86 7.98
N ALA A 12 17.32 21.47 9.17
CA ALA A 12 16.10 22.03 9.75
C ALA A 12 15.50 23.14 8.86
N SER A 13 16.32 24.05 8.33
CA SER A 13 15.85 25.09 7.40
C SER A 13 15.27 24.50 6.11
N ARG A 14 15.88 23.43 5.58
CA ARG A 14 15.39 22.72 4.39
C ARG A 14 14.08 21.99 4.69
N ALA A 15 13.96 21.36 5.85
CA ALA A 15 12.72 20.70 6.28
C ALA A 15 11.56 21.70 6.37
N ARG A 16 11.77 22.86 6.98
CA ARG A 16 10.76 23.93 7.03
C ARG A 16 10.32 24.37 5.63
N LYS A 17 11.27 24.64 4.73
CA LYS A 17 10.96 25.03 3.33
C LYS A 17 10.13 23.98 2.59
N ARG A 18 10.37 22.68 2.82
CA ARG A 18 9.57 21.61 2.19
C ARG A 18 8.10 21.65 2.61
N LEU A 19 7.80 22.13 3.82
CA LEU A 19 6.43 22.13 4.37
C LEU A 19 5.71 23.47 4.18
N THR A 20 6.42 24.60 4.30
CA THR A 20 5.78 25.91 4.43
C THR A 20 5.98 26.84 3.23
N SER A 21 6.72 26.41 2.20
CA SER A 21 7.00 27.26 1.04
C SER A 21 6.36 26.72 -0.24
N HIS A 22 6.58 27.42 -1.36
CA HIS A 22 6.08 27.07 -2.68
C HIS A 22 6.37 25.61 -3.09
N TYR A 23 7.43 24.98 -2.56
CA TYR A 23 7.70 23.56 -2.78
C TYR A 23 6.51 22.66 -2.39
N ALA A 24 5.88 22.94 -1.24
CA ALA A 24 4.73 22.17 -0.78
C ALA A 24 3.53 22.31 -1.73
N ILE A 25 3.26 23.52 -2.21
CA ILE A 25 2.16 23.83 -3.14
C ILE A 25 2.39 23.12 -4.48
N THR A 26 3.61 23.20 -5.02
CA THR A 26 3.93 22.56 -6.31
C THR A 26 3.88 21.04 -6.22
N ASP A 27 4.30 20.46 -5.11
CA ASP A 27 4.24 19.02 -4.90
C ASP A 27 2.78 18.55 -4.75
N ALA A 28 1.97 19.28 -3.98
CA ALA A 28 0.54 18.99 -3.84
C ALA A 28 -0.18 19.04 -5.20
N ALA A 29 0.04 20.08 -6.00
CA ALA A 29 -0.55 20.21 -7.33
C ALA A 29 -0.13 19.05 -8.26
N ARG A 30 1.14 18.62 -8.21
CA ARG A 30 1.62 17.47 -8.98
C ARG A 30 0.92 16.18 -8.54
N THR A 31 0.78 15.97 -7.23
CA THR A 31 0.09 14.78 -6.69
C THR A 31 -1.40 14.76 -7.05
N GLN A 32 -2.07 15.91 -7.09
CA GLN A 32 -3.46 16.02 -7.51
C GLN A 32 -3.64 15.61 -8.98
N ARG A 33 -2.83 16.17 -9.89
CA ARG A 33 -2.83 15.79 -11.31
C ARG A 33 -2.60 14.30 -11.54
N LEU A 34 -1.67 13.70 -10.79
CA LEU A 34 -1.43 12.25 -10.88
C LEU A 34 -2.63 11.46 -10.36
N SER A 35 -3.28 11.92 -9.29
CA SER A 35 -4.48 11.27 -8.76
C SER A 35 -5.66 11.37 -9.73
N GLU A 36 -5.84 12.50 -10.41
CA GLU A 36 -6.89 12.72 -11.40
C GLU A 36 -6.73 11.76 -12.60
N ARG A 37 -5.51 11.66 -13.13
CA ARG A 37 -5.16 10.73 -14.22
C ARG A 37 -5.39 9.27 -13.84
N LEU A 38 -4.98 8.87 -12.64
CA LEU A 38 -5.14 7.48 -12.16
C LEU A 38 -6.59 7.13 -11.86
N THR A 39 -7.36 8.09 -11.35
CA THR A 39 -8.79 7.87 -11.02
C THR A 39 -9.71 8.13 -12.20
N GLY A 40 -9.18 8.54 -13.36
CA GLY A 40 -9.95 8.78 -14.58
C GLY A 40 -10.91 9.97 -14.48
N LYS A 41 -10.72 10.88 -13.51
CA LYS A 41 -11.56 12.08 -13.35
C LYS A 41 -11.43 13.05 -14.53
N ASP A 42 -10.33 12.96 -15.27
CA ASP A 42 -10.10 13.73 -16.51
C ASP A 42 -10.93 13.22 -17.70
N LYS A 43 -11.63 12.07 -17.59
CA LYS A 43 -12.40 11.46 -18.70
C LYS A 43 -13.88 11.86 -18.74
N LYS A 44 -14.32 12.85 -17.96
CA LYS A 44 -15.68 13.39 -18.04
C LYS A 44 -15.64 14.88 -18.32
N GLU A 45 -15.72 15.23 -19.60
CA GLU A 45 -16.83 15.97 -20.22
C GLU A 45 -16.50 16.27 -21.70
N GLY A 46 -17.13 15.55 -22.63
CA GLY A 46 -17.24 15.91 -24.05
C GLY A 46 -16.41 15.10 -25.05
N GLU A 47 -17.08 14.15 -25.75
CA GLU A 47 -16.76 13.56 -27.07
C GLU A 47 -15.41 12.81 -27.24
N THR A 48 -15.28 11.60 -27.78
CA THR A 48 -16.08 10.79 -28.73
C THR A 48 -15.67 9.32 -28.54
N ALA A 49 -16.64 8.43 -28.73
CA ALA A 49 -16.44 6.99 -28.86
C ALA A 49 -15.69 6.62 -30.15
N VAL A 50 -14.78 5.65 -30.05
CA VAL A 50 -14.52 4.64 -31.11
C VAL A 50 -14.34 3.28 -30.41
N GLU A 51 -15.45 2.53 -30.42
CA GLU A 51 -15.56 1.08 -30.69
C GLU A 51 -14.37 0.15 -30.38
N ALA A 52 -14.58 -0.78 -29.44
CA ALA A 52 -14.78 -2.19 -29.77
C ALA A 52 -15.14 -3.01 -28.51
N ASP A 53 -16.44 -3.28 -28.37
CA ASP A 53 -17.07 -4.58 -28.06
C ASP A 53 -16.36 -5.56 -27.10
N ASN A 54 -17.00 -5.86 -25.94
CA ASN A 54 -17.65 -7.16 -25.68
C ASN A 54 -18.18 -7.25 -24.21
N GLY A 55 -19.50 -7.44 -24.06
CA GLY A 55 -20.06 -8.34 -23.04
C GLY A 55 -20.70 -7.76 -21.78
N GLU A 56 -21.96 -7.35 -21.91
CA GLU A 56 -23.13 -7.52 -21.00
C GLU A 56 -22.95 -8.00 -19.53
N GLY A 57 -23.76 -7.42 -18.63
CA GLY A 57 -24.10 -8.06 -17.36
C GLY A 57 -24.68 -7.16 -16.27
N GLU A 58 -25.93 -6.72 -16.45
CA GLU A 58 -26.81 -6.20 -15.40
C GLU A 58 -26.90 -7.13 -14.17
N GLY A 59 -26.99 -6.57 -12.97
CA GLY A 59 -27.37 -7.34 -11.78
C GLY A 59 -26.86 -6.77 -10.47
N ASP A 60 -27.37 -5.60 -10.05
CA ASP A 60 -27.20 -5.11 -8.68
C ASP A 60 -28.12 -5.92 -7.72
N ALA A 61 -27.78 -7.20 -7.55
CA ALA A 61 -28.35 -8.05 -6.52
C ALA A 61 -27.61 -7.77 -5.21
N LYS A 62 -28.28 -7.05 -4.31
CA LYS A 62 -27.89 -6.79 -2.92
C LYS A 62 -27.41 -8.07 -2.24
N MET A 63 -26.10 -8.28 -2.23
CA MET A 63 -25.44 -9.45 -1.65
C MET A 63 -25.24 -9.23 -0.15
N GLU A 64 -26.23 -9.59 0.66
CA GLU A 64 -26.00 -9.83 2.10
C GLU A 64 -25.33 -11.19 2.30
N GLU A 65 -24.03 -11.26 2.01
CA GLU A 65 -23.19 -12.36 2.46
C GLU A 65 -22.09 -11.79 3.37
N THR A 66 -22.09 -12.22 4.64
CA THR A 66 -20.95 -11.93 5.52
C THR A 66 -19.64 -12.29 4.80
N PRO A 67 -18.67 -11.37 4.71
CA PRO A 67 -17.52 -11.59 3.84
C PRO A 67 -16.72 -12.79 4.36
N LYS A 68 -16.81 -13.92 3.66
CA LYS A 68 -15.91 -15.05 3.88
C LYS A 68 -14.50 -14.50 3.71
N LYS A 69 -13.70 -14.55 4.76
CA LYS A 69 -12.34 -13.98 4.76
C LYS A 69 -11.47 -14.76 3.78
N VAL A 70 -11.42 -14.29 2.54
CA VAL A 70 -10.54 -14.83 1.51
C VAL A 70 -9.11 -14.41 1.85
N SER A 71 -8.27 -15.38 2.20
CA SER A 71 -6.83 -15.12 2.37
C SER A 71 -6.23 -14.95 0.98
N THR A 72 -5.92 -13.71 0.60
CA THR A 72 -5.12 -13.41 -0.61
C THR A 72 -3.66 -13.86 -0.49
N ALA A 73 -3.22 -14.22 0.73
CA ALA A 73 -1.93 -14.83 0.95
C ALA A 73 -2.00 -16.34 0.63
N GLY A 74 -1.48 -16.72 -0.54
CA GLY A 74 -1.22 -18.12 -0.86
C GLY A 74 -0.18 -18.77 0.07
N PRO A 75 0.10 -20.07 -0.09
CA PRO A 75 1.15 -20.76 0.65
C PRO A 75 2.47 -20.00 0.55
N LYS A 76 3.07 -19.66 1.71
CA LYS A 76 4.35 -18.96 1.73
C LYS A 76 5.47 -19.97 1.55
N ASP A 77 6.10 -20.02 0.38
CA ASP A 77 7.22 -20.93 0.06
C ASP A 77 8.55 -20.55 0.73
N THR A 78 8.51 -20.04 1.96
CA THR A 78 9.71 -19.72 2.71
C THR A 78 10.47 -20.99 3.08
N GLY A 79 11.81 -20.93 3.08
CA GLY A 79 12.66 -22.07 3.43
C GLY A 79 12.35 -22.68 4.80
N ARG A 80 11.91 -21.86 5.78
CA ARG A 80 11.46 -22.32 7.10
C ARG A 80 10.24 -23.24 7.03
N ILE A 81 9.27 -22.93 6.17
CA ILE A 81 8.07 -23.76 5.99
C ILE A 81 8.45 -25.09 5.32
N LYS A 82 9.29 -25.04 4.28
CA LYS A 82 9.80 -26.25 3.61
C LYS A 82 10.56 -27.18 4.55
N TRP A 83 11.49 -26.64 5.35
CA TRP A 83 12.25 -27.43 6.33
C TRP A 83 11.34 -28.04 7.42
N ARG A 84 10.32 -27.30 7.87
CA ARG A 84 9.36 -27.82 8.85
C ARG A 84 8.52 -28.95 8.25
N LEU A 85 7.98 -28.77 7.06
CA LEU A 85 7.22 -29.81 6.35
C LEU A 85 8.07 -31.06 6.08
N ALA A 86 9.32 -30.88 5.63
CA ALA A 86 10.27 -31.99 5.42
C ALA A 86 10.61 -32.75 6.72
N ARG A 87 10.49 -32.09 7.88
CA ARG A 87 10.65 -32.68 9.21
C ARG A 87 9.34 -33.13 9.87
N GLY A 88 8.24 -33.19 9.13
CA GLY A 88 6.93 -33.60 9.66
C GLY A 88 6.32 -32.63 10.68
N MET A 89 6.85 -31.40 10.78
CA MET A 89 6.33 -30.36 11.66
C MET A 89 5.26 -29.51 10.96
N PRO A 90 4.29 -28.93 11.70
CA PRO A 90 3.26 -28.08 11.10
C PRO A 90 3.87 -26.81 10.50
N ALA A 91 3.35 -26.36 9.35
CA ALA A 91 3.85 -25.21 8.58
C ALA A 91 3.96 -23.91 9.40
N LYS A 92 3.08 -23.72 10.39
CA LYS A 92 3.18 -22.66 11.39
C LYS A 92 3.19 -23.29 12.79
N PRO A 93 3.98 -22.75 13.73
CA PRO A 93 3.87 -23.19 15.12
C PRO A 93 2.47 -22.91 15.64
N LYS A 94 1.87 -23.87 16.37
CA LYS A 94 0.60 -23.66 17.06
C LYS A 94 0.81 -22.53 18.07
N ARG A 95 0.03 -21.44 17.95
CA ARG A 95 0.05 -20.36 18.94
C ARG A 95 -0.55 -20.92 20.23
N GLY A 96 0.28 -21.43 21.14
CA GLY A 96 -0.14 -21.72 22.50
C GLY A 96 -0.47 -20.42 23.25
N THR A 97 -1.18 -20.51 24.37
CA THR A 97 -1.62 -19.38 25.21
C THR A 97 -0.49 -18.41 25.61
N MET A 98 0.77 -18.82 25.52
CA MET A 98 1.96 -18.01 25.78
C MET A 98 2.95 -17.91 24.58
N GLY A 99 2.66 -18.57 23.45
CA GLY A 99 3.56 -18.74 22.30
C GLY A 99 3.60 -17.57 21.32
N GLY A 100 3.49 -16.35 21.82
CA GLY A 100 3.49 -15.13 21.00
C GLY A 100 3.91 -13.85 21.73
N LYS A 101 4.22 -13.94 23.03
CA LYS A 101 4.75 -12.79 23.76
C LYS A 101 6.24 -12.73 23.50
N ASN A 102 6.67 -11.66 22.83
CA ASN A 102 8.08 -11.35 22.64
C ASN A 102 8.66 -11.13 24.04
N THR A 103 9.36 -12.12 24.61
CA THR A 103 10.10 -11.95 25.87
C THR A 103 11.33 -11.10 25.58
N ARG A 104 11.12 -9.82 25.26
CA ARG A 104 12.18 -8.82 25.36
C ARG A 104 12.53 -8.76 26.84
N ARG A 105 13.62 -9.42 27.22
CA ARG A 105 14.31 -9.11 28.47
C ARG A 105 14.67 -7.63 28.37
N ARG A 106 14.04 -6.82 29.22
CA ARG A 106 14.47 -5.45 29.47
C ARG A 106 15.87 -5.48 30.07
#